data_AF-A0A538A4L5-F1
#
_entry.id   AF-A0A538A4L5-F1
#
_cell.length_a   1.000
_cell.length_b   1.000
_cell.length_c   1.000
_cell.angle_alpha   90.00
_cell.angle_beta   90.00
_cell.angle_gamma   90.00
#
_symmetry.space_group_name_H-M   'P 1'
#
loop_
_entity.id
_entity.type
_entity.pdbx_description
1 polymer ?
#
loop_
_entity_poly.entity_id
_entity_poly.type
_entity_poly.pdbx_seq_one_letter_code
_entity_poly.pdbx_strand_id
1 'polypeptide(L)'
;MFVLDRIGDGLWNAVQMAWEVGWALVLGFVLSGVVQAWIPRSRLERALGGRGVRELLLSTGLGAASSSCSYAAIAIAKSLFQKGASFASVMAFQFASTNLVFEIGIVMWIFLGWEFTLAEFVGGIFLIVFMWAGVRLLITRRLEELARQHALIAATGHVHHMAGAEQLTWRQRLASVEAWSDVAHNFRG
;
A
#
# COMPACT_ATOMS: atom_id res chain seq x y z
N MET A 1 -1.42 -23.97 -39.25
CA MET A 1 -0.32 -23.17 -38.66
C MET A 1 -0.83 -21.94 -37.94
N PHE A 2 -1.67 -21.09 -38.54
CA PHE A 2 -2.20 -19.86 -37.92
C PHE A 2 -2.78 -20.00 -36.49
N VAL A 3 -3.52 -21.09 -36.18
CA VAL A 3 -4.09 -21.29 -34.83
C VAL A 3 -3.04 -21.70 -33.80
N LEU A 4 -2.05 -22.52 -34.19
CA LEU A 4 -0.96 -22.91 -33.28
C LEU A 4 -0.07 -21.72 -32.94
N ASP A 5 0.22 -20.86 -33.92
CA ASP A 5 1.01 -19.65 -33.71
C ASP A 5 0.29 -18.66 -32.79
N ARG A 6 -1.03 -18.49 -32.96
CA ARG A 6 -1.83 -17.62 -32.06
C ARG A 6 -1.95 -18.14 -30.64
N ILE A 7 -2.01 -19.46 -30.46
CA ILE A 7 -1.96 -20.07 -29.13
C ILE A 7 -0.57 -19.89 -28.52
N GLY A 8 0.50 -20.04 -29.32
CA GLY A 8 1.87 -19.77 -28.92
C GLY A 8 2.08 -18.32 -28.47
N ASP A 9 1.64 -17.36 -29.29
CA ASP A 9 1.71 -15.93 -28.98
C ASP A 9 0.88 -15.59 -27.73
N GLY A 10 -0.31 -16.20 -27.59
CA GLY A 10 -1.16 -16.02 -26.42
C GLY A 10 -0.49 -16.52 -25.13
N LEU A 11 0.11 -17.71 -25.17
CA LEU A 11 0.87 -18.26 -24.04
C LEU A 11 2.10 -17.41 -23.73
N TRP A 12 2.81 -16.93 -24.74
CA TRP A 12 3.98 -16.08 -24.57
C TRP A 12 3.63 -14.75 -23.90
N ASN A 13 2.56 -14.09 -24.36
CA ASN A 13 2.05 -12.86 -23.75
C ASN A 13 1.56 -13.11 -22.31
N ALA A 14 0.91 -14.24 -22.05
CA ALA A 14 0.49 -14.60 -20.69
C ALA A 14 1.68 -14.79 -19.75
N VAL A 15 2.76 -15.43 -20.23
CA VAL A 15 4.01 -15.58 -19.47
C VAL A 15 4.67 -14.23 -19.24
N GLN A 16 4.70 -13.33 -20.22
CA GLN A 16 5.23 -11.98 -20.04
C GLN A 16 4.44 -11.19 -18.99
N MET A 17 3.10 -11.20 -19.07
CA MET A 17 2.28 -10.56 -18.04
C MET A 17 2.49 -11.18 -16.66
N ALA A 18 2.59 -12.51 -16.56
CA ALA A 18 2.87 -13.19 -15.30
C ALA A 18 4.23 -12.81 -14.72
N TRP A 19 5.24 -12.63 -15.57
CA TRP A 19 6.58 -12.20 -15.18
C TRP A 19 6.60 -10.77 -14.65
N GLU A 20 5.95 -9.83 -15.36
CA GLU A 20 5.83 -8.43 -14.94
C GLU A 20 5.06 -8.29 -13.62
N VAL A 21 3.89 -8.94 -13.52
CA VAL A 21 3.08 -8.93 -12.30
C VAL A 21 3.81 -9.63 -11.15
N GLY A 22 4.53 -10.71 -11.44
CA GLY A 22 5.32 -11.45 -10.45
C GLY A 22 6.35 -10.55 -9.76
N TRP A 23 7.13 -9.78 -10.53
CA TRP A 23 8.09 -8.82 -9.96
C TRP A 23 7.41 -7.70 -9.19
N ALA A 24 6.29 -7.19 -9.67
CA ALA A 24 5.55 -6.14 -8.98
C ALA A 24 4.97 -6.63 -7.63
N LEU A 25 4.48 -7.87 -7.58
CA LEU A 25 4.06 -8.52 -6.34
C LEU A 25 5.22 -8.71 -5.37
N VAL A 26 6.36 -9.21 -5.84
CA VAL A 26 7.58 -9.36 -5.03
C VAL A 26 7.97 -8.01 -4.42
N LEU A 27 8.02 -6.95 -5.22
CA LEU A 27 8.30 -5.59 -4.73
C LEU A 27 7.27 -5.11 -3.71
N GLY A 28 5.97 -5.35 -3.95
CA GLY A 28 4.91 -5.01 -3.01
C GLY A 28 5.04 -5.74 -1.67
N PHE A 29 5.37 -7.04 -1.69
CA PHE A 29 5.61 -7.83 -0.48
C PHE A 29 6.90 -7.43 0.23
N VAL A 30 7.97 -7.11 -0.51
CA VAL A 30 9.22 -6.59 0.07
C VAL A 30 8.95 -5.25 0.75
N LEU A 31 8.28 -4.31 0.09
CA LEU A 31 7.95 -3.02 0.68
C LEU A 31 7.04 -3.18 1.89
N SER A 32 6.04 -4.07 1.81
CA SER A 32 5.20 -4.45 2.94
C SER A 32 6.02 -5.01 4.10
N GLY A 33 6.98 -5.89 3.82
CA GLY A 33 7.92 -6.46 4.79
C GLY A 33 8.85 -5.41 5.40
N VAL A 34 9.35 -4.46 4.62
CA VAL A 34 10.15 -3.32 5.10
C VAL A 34 9.31 -2.44 6.01
N VAL A 35 8.09 -2.08 5.61
CA VAL A 35 7.15 -1.35 6.47
C VAL A 35 6.88 -2.15 7.74
N GLN A 36 6.76 -3.48 7.65
CA GLN A 36 6.55 -4.38 8.77
C GLN A 36 7.72 -4.43 9.75
N ALA A 37 8.94 -4.55 9.26
CA ALA A 37 10.16 -4.66 10.04
C ALA A 37 10.65 -3.31 10.59
N TRP A 38 10.60 -2.25 9.77
CA TRP A 38 11.31 -1.01 10.07
C TRP A 38 10.46 0.04 10.76
N ILE A 39 9.13 0.07 10.53
CA ILE A 39 8.25 1.10 11.11
C ILE A 39 7.56 0.55 12.36
N PRO A 40 7.88 1.05 13.58
CA PRO A 40 7.19 0.63 14.80
C PRO A 40 5.70 0.92 14.70
N ARG A 41 4.85 -0.02 15.17
CA ARG A 41 3.39 0.15 15.20
C ARG A 41 2.96 1.49 15.78
N SER A 42 3.56 1.88 16.90
CA SER A 42 3.29 3.16 17.58
C SER A 42 3.58 4.40 16.73
N ARG A 43 4.56 4.35 15.82
CA ARG A 43 4.82 5.46 14.88
C ARG A 43 3.81 5.48 13.75
N LEU A 44 3.46 4.31 13.21
CA LEU A 44 2.48 4.24 12.13
C LEU A 44 1.09 4.65 12.62
N GLU A 45 0.68 4.17 13.78
CA GLU A 45 -0.60 4.51 14.42
C GLU A 45 -0.67 6.01 14.76
N ARG A 46 0.42 6.61 15.22
CA ARG A 46 0.49 8.06 15.46
C ARG A 46 0.49 8.89 14.17
N ALA A 47 1.03 8.37 13.07
CA ALA A 47 1.15 9.08 11.80
C ALA A 47 -0.07 8.92 10.89
N LEU A 48 -0.74 7.76 10.93
CA LEU A 48 -1.79 7.36 9.99
C LEU A 48 -3.04 6.77 10.67
N GLY A 49 -3.02 6.52 11.98
CA GLY A 49 -4.16 5.97 12.73
C GLY A 49 -5.25 6.98 13.06
N GLY A 50 -4.98 8.26 12.87
CA GLY A 50 -5.99 9.32 12.96
C GLY A 50 -6.91 9.36 11.74
N ARG A 51 -8.03 10.07 11.90
CA ARG A 51 -9.01 10.38 10.84
C ARG A 51 -8.97 11.86 10.43
N GLY A 52 -7.89 12.56 10.77
CA GLY A 52 -7.72 13.97 10.47
C GLY A 52 -7.25 14.20 9.03
N VAL A 53 -7.12 15.48 8.68
CA VAL A 53 -6.63 15.91 7.37
C VAL A 53 -5.12 15.64 7.23
N ARG A 54 -4.37 15.66 8.33
CA ARG A 54 -2.93 15.39 8.33
C ARG A 54 -2.62 13.96 7.88
N GLU A 55 -3.35 12.99 8.42
CA GLU A 55 -3.20 11.58 8.07
C GLU A 55 -3.62 11.32 6.63
N LEU A 56 -4.68 12.00 6.17
CA LEU A 56 -5.11 11.98 4.77
C LEU A 56 -4.00 12.44 3.83
N LEU A 57 -3.41 13.62 4.08
CA LEU A 57 -2.34 14.17 3.25
C LEU A 57 -1.09 13.29 3.23
N LEU A 58 -0.71 12.74 4.40
CA LEU A 58 0.42 11.82 4.49
C LEU A 58 0.16 10.55 3.67
N SER A 59 -1.01 9.93 3.83
CA SER A 59 -1.40 8.75 3.05
C SER A 59 -1.47 9.01 1.55
N THR A 60 -2.05 10.12 1.15
CA THR A 60 -2.15 10.52 -0.27
C THR A 60 -0.76 10.76 -0.86
N GLY A 61 0.12 11.46 -0.14
CA GLY A 61 1.51 11.67 -0.58
C GLY A 61 2.29 10.36 -0.71
N LEU A 62 2.15 9.46 0.27
CA LEU A 62 2.75 8.13 0.20
C LEU A 62 2.22 7.31 -0.97
N GLY A 63 0.90 7.38 -1.24
CA GLY A 63 0.28 6.69 -2.37
C GLY A 63 0.77 7.23 -3.71
N ALA A 64 0.75 8.56 -3.89
CA ALA A 64 1.23 9.22 -5.10
C ALA A 64 2.72 8.90 -5.38
N ALA A 65 3.54 8.80 -4.34
CA ALA A 65 4.96 8.43 -4.46
C ALA A 65 5.18 6.93 -4.74
N SER A 66 4.25 6.06 -4.34
CA SER A 66 4.45 4.61 -4.38
C SER A 66 4.48 4.06 -5.82
N SER A 67 3.94 4.77 -6.83
CA SER A 67 3.78 4.33 -8.23
C SER A 67 3.59 2.82 -8.37
N SER A 68 2.72 2.25 -7.52
CA SER A 68 2.63 0.81 -7.33
C SER A 68 1.46 0.29 -8.13
N CYS A 69 1.65 -0.83 -8.83
CA CYS A 69 0.54 -1.55 -9.44
C CYS A 69 -0.55 -1.83 -8.39
N SER A 70 -1.82 -1.82 -8.78
CA SER A 70 -2.95 -1.94 -7.84
C SER A 70 -2.81 -3.11 -6.86
N TYR A 71 -2.20 -4.22 -7.28
CA TYR A 71 -1.91 -5.38 -6.43
C TYR A 71 -0.88 -5.10 -5.32
N ALA A 72 0.25 -4.49 -5.67
CA ALA A 72 1.27 -4.10 -4.69
C ALA A 72 0.71 -3.07 -3.71
N ALA A 73 -0.05 -2.09 -4.22
CA ALA A 73 -0.71 -1.09 -3.40
C ALA A 73 -1.68 -1.73 -2.39
N ILE A 74 -2.48 -2.72 -2.79
CA ILE A 74 -3.39 -3.44 -1.87
C ILE A 74 -2.62 -4.22 -0.80
N ALA A 75 -1.51 -4.88 -1.16
CA ALA A 75 -0.67 -5.61 -0.20
C ALA A 75 -0.08 -4.66 0.87
N ILE A 76 0.40 -3.50 0.44
CA ILE A 76 0.92 -2.44 1.31
C ILE A 76 -0.23 -1.89 2.18
N ALA A 77 -1.37 -1.55 1.58
CA ALA A 77 -2.56 -1.05 2.24
C ALA A 77 -3.04 -2.00 3.36
N LYS A 78 -3.09 -3.30 3.10
CA LYS A 78 -3.41 -4.34 4.10
C LYS A 78 -2.44 -4.30 5.27
N SER A 79 -1.14 -4.22 5.00
CA SER A 79 -0.08 -4.15 6.00
C SER A 79 -0.19 -2.90 6.87
N LEU A 80 -0.44 -1.73 6.25
CA LEU A 80 -0.69 -0.48 6.97
C LEU A 80 -1.92 -0.59 7.88
N PHE A 81 -3.02 -1.16 7.39
CA PHE A 81 -4.25 -1.33 8.15
C PHE A 81 -4.05 -2.23 9.38
N GLN A 82 -3.36 -3.36 9.19
CA GLN A 82 -3.03 -4.29 10.28
C GLN A 82 -2.12 -3.65 11.33
N LYS A 83 -1.25 -2.73 10.93
CA LYS A 83 -0.38 -1.95 11.82
C LYS A 83 -1.06 -0.74 12.48
N GLY A 84 -2.36 -0.56 12.30
CA GLY A 84 -3.13 0.48 12.98
C GLY A 84 -3.29 1.78 12.21
N ALA A 85 -2.99 1.81 10.91
CA ALA A 85 -3.47 2.90 10.06
C ALA A 85 -5.01 2.91 10.03
N SER A 86 -5.59 4.09 9.88
CA SER A 86 -7.04 4.22 9.80
C SER A 86 -7.56 3.72 8.45
N PHE A 87 -8.80 3.24 8.40
CA PHE A 87 -9.42 2.82 7.15
C PHE A 87 -9.42 3.96 6.11
N ALA A 88 -9.67 5.19 6.56
CA ALA A 88 -9.61 6.38 5.71
C ALA A 88 -8.21 6.61 5.13
N SER A 89 -7.16 6.49 5.96
CA SER A 89 -5.76 6.63 5.54
C SER A 89 -5.36 5.54 4.53
N VAL A 90 -5.80 4.30 4.73
CA VAL A 90 -5.47 3.18 3.86
C VAL A 90 -6.16 3.33 2.50
N MET A 91 -7.43 3.71 2.50
CA MET A 91 -8.16 3.96 1.25
C MET A 91 -7.60 5.18 0.51
N ALA A 92 -7.23 6.24 1.22
CA ALA A 92 -6.61 7.41 0.60
C ALA A 92 -5.27 7.08 -0.08
N PHE A 93 -4.44 6.24 0.56
CA PHE A 93 -3.22 5.71 -0.04
C PHE A 93 -3.54 4.94 -1.33
N GLN A 94 -4.57 4.08 -1.31
CA GLN A 94 -4.97 3.27 -2.46
C GLN A 94 -5.44 4.12 -3.65
N PHE A 95 -6.31 5.10 -3.41
CA PHE A 95 -6.78 6.01 -4.46
C PHE A 95 -5.64 6.88 -5.00
N ALA A 96 -4.75 7.37 -4.13
CA ALA A 96 -3.63 8.18 -4.56
C ALA A 96 -2.60 7.39 -5.39
N SER A 97 -2.34 6.12 -5.04
CA SER A 97 -1.43 5.25 -5.78
C SER A 97 -1.93 4.88 -7.18
N THR A 98 -3.21 5.10 -7.49
CA THR A 98 -3.75 4.81 -8.83
C THR A 98 -4.02 6.08 -9.64
N ASN A 99 -4.41 7.18 -8.99
CA ASN A 99 -4.85 8.40 -9.69
C ASN A 99 -3.81 9.52 -9.69
N LEU A 100 -2.91 9.58 -8.71
CA LEU A 100 -1.96 10.70 -8.55
C LEU A 100 -0.52 10.33 -8.95
N VAL A 101 -0.36 9.27 -9.74
CA VAL A 101 0.96 8.82 -10.19
C VAL A 101 1.52 9.78 -11.22
N PHE A 102 2.69 10.35 -10.91
CA PHE A 102 3.34 11.32 -11.79
C PHE A 102 3.70 10.74 -13.17
N GLU A 103 4.08 9.46 -13.22
CA GLU A 103 4.41 8.75 -14.45
C GLU A 103 3.24 8.72 -15.45
N ILE A 104 2.05 8.29 -14.99
CA ILE A 104 0.82 8.30 -15.80
C ILE A 104 0.42 9.73 -16.14
N GLY A 105 0.64 10.68 -15.23
CA GLY A 105 0.40 12.11 -15.47
C GLY A 105 1.20 12.68 -16.64
N ILE A 106 2.49 12.33 -16.76
CA ILE A 106 3.34 12.74 -17.89
C ILE A 106 2.83 12.12 -19.19
N VAL A 107 2.50 10.82 -19.18
CA VAL A 107 1.97 10.14 -20.38
C VAL A 107 0.67 10.81 -20.83
N MET A 108 -0.27 11.05 -19.93
CA MET A 108 -1.52 11.76 -20.25
C MET A 108 -1.27 13.16 -20.79
N TRP A 109 -0.29 13.89 -20.24
CA TRP A 109 0.03 15.24 -20.69
C TRP A 109 0.48 15.24 -22.16
N ILE A 110 1.30 14.25 -22.54
CA ILE A 110 1.83 14.13 -23.90
C ILE A 110 0.74 13.74 -24.89
N PHE A 111 -0.13 12.78 -24.53
CA PHE A 111 -1.11 12.21 -25.45
C PHE A 111 -2.43 12.98 -25.52
N LEU A 112 -2.95 13.45 -24.38
CA LEU A 112 -4.28 14.07 -24.26
C LEU A 112 -4.19 15.59 -23.98
N GLY A 113 -3.00 16.10 -23.68
CA GLY A 113 -2.78 17.51 -23.37
C GLY A 113 -2.92 17.84 -21.89
N TRP A 114 -2.51 19.06 -21.53
CA TRP A 114 -2.41 19.50 -20.14
C TRP A 114 -3.78 19.67 -19.44
N GLU A 115 -4.83 19.99 -20.20
CA GLU A 115 -6.19 20.19 -19.69
C GLU A 115 -6.76 18.91 -19.09
N PHE A 116 -6.57 17.78 -19.78
CA PHE A 116 -7.02 16.47 -19.33
C PHE A 116 -6.20 15.99 -18.13
N THR A 117 -4.88 16.15 -18.18
CA THR A 117 -4.01 15.80 -17.05
C THR A 117 -4.38 16.59 -15.80
N LEU A 118 -4.59 17.91 -15.91
CA LEU A 118 -5.00 18.72 -14.78
C LEU A 118 -6.37 18.28 -14.24
N ALA A 119 -7.34 18.00 -15.13
CA ALA A 119 -8.66 17.51 -14.74
C ALA A 119 -8.58 16.17 -13.98
N GLU A 120 -7.71 15.25 -14.40
CA GLU A 120 -7.49 13.97 -13.71
C GLU A 120 -6.91 14.18 -12.31
N PHE A 121 -5.87 15.01 -12.16
CA PHE A 121 -5.28 15.29 -10.84
C PHE A 121 -6.28 15.97 -9.90
N VAL A 122 -7.02 16.97 -10.39
CA VAL A 122 -8.05 17.65 -9.60
C VAL A 122 -9.20 16.70 -9.27
N GLY A 123 -9.65 15.90 -10.23
CA GLY A 123 -10.68 14.87 -10.06
C GLY A 123 -10.26 13.83 -9.03
N GLY A 124 -9.03 13.32 -9.10
CA GLY A 124 -8.47 12.37 -8.15
C GLY A 124 -8.40 12.93 -6.73
N ILE A 125 -7.94 14.17 -6.56
CA ILE A 125 -7.95 14.86 -5.25
C ILE A 125 -9.39 15.00 -4.74
N PHE A 126 -10.32 15.41 -5.60
CA PHE A 126 -11.73 15.55 -5.24
C PHE A 126 -12.33 14.20 -4.79
N LEU A 127 -12.02 13.11 -5.51
CA LEU A 127 -12.43 11.75 -5.19
C LEU A 127 -11.90 11.31 -3.82
N ILE A 128 -10.63 11.58 -3.54
CA ILE A 128 -10.00 11.26 -2.25
C ILE A 128 -10.68 12.03 -1.11
N VAL A 129 -10.94 13.33 -1.28
CA VAL A 129 -11.60 14.17 -0.26
C VAL A 129 -13.04 13.70 -0.05
N PHE A 130 -13.77 13.43 -1.12
CA PHE A 130 -15.14 12.94 -1.06
C PHE A 130 -15.22 11.57 -0.37
N MET A 131 -14.32 10.65 -0.74
CA MET A 131 -14.18 9.36 -0.08
C MET A 131 -13.85 9.52 1.41
N TRP A 132 -12.93 10.43 1.76
CA TRP A 132 -12.55 10.66 3.16
C TRP A 132 -13.72 11.18 3.97
N ALA A 133 -14.48 12.12 3.42
CA ALA A 133 -15.71 12.61 4.03
C ALA A 133 -16.74 11.48 4.19
N GLY A 134 -16.97 10.68 3.14
CA GLY A 134 -17.86 9.52 3.18
C GLY A 134 -17.47 8.51 4.26
N VAL A 135 -16.19 8.13 4.34
CA VAL A 135 -15.68 7.24 5.39
C VAL A 135 -15.85 7.86 6.78
N ARG A 136 -15.57 9.16 6.94
CA ARG A 136 -15.76 9.85 8.22
C ARG A 136 -17.22 9.88 8.67
N LEU A 137 -18.16 10.01 7.74
CA LEU A 137 -19.58 10.13 8.02
C LEU A 137 -20.27 8.77 8.17
N LEU A 138 -19.90 7.78 7.35
CA LEU A 138 -20.57 6.48 7.27
C LEU A 138 -19.93 5.41 8.15
N ILE A 139 -18.62 5.48 8.41
CA ILE A 139 -17.89 4.43 9.13
C ILE A 139 -17.62 4.89 10.56
N THR A 140 -18.33 4.31 11.53
CA THR A 140 -18.07 4.52 12.96
C THR A 140 -16.74 3.86 13.38
N ARG A 141 -16.06 4.41 14.40
CA ARG A 141 -14.82 3.81 14.95
C ARG A 141 -14.98 2.34 15.34
N ARG A 142 -16.17 1.95 15.80
CA ARG A 142 -16.47 0.56 16.17
C ARG A 142 -16.41 -0.40 14.97
N LEU A 143 -16.90 0.03 13.80
CA LEU A 143 -16.85 -0.79 12.57
C LEU A 143 -15.40 -0.95 12.09
N GLU A 144 -14.62 0.11 12.20
CA GLU A 144 -13.20 0.09 11.85
C GLU A 144 -12.40 -0.85 12.77
N GLU A 145 -12.66 -0.80 14.08
CA GLU A 145 -12.01 -1.69 15.04
C GLU A 145 -12.41 -3.16 14.83
N LEU A 146 -13.69 -3.42 14.54
CA LEU A 146 -14.18 -4.75 14.18
C LEU A 146 -13.53 -5.26 12.90
N ALA A 147 -13.46 -4.44 11.85
CA ALA A 147 -12.78 -4.81 10.60
C ALA A 147 -11.30 -5.09 10.84
N ARG A 148 -10.64 -4.33 11.71
CA ARG A 148 -9.24 -4.56 12.11
C ARG A 148 -9.08 -5.89 12.84
N GLN A 149 -9.97 -6.21 13.78
CA GLN A 149 -9.96 -7.50 14.47
C GLN A 149 -10.10 -8.67 13.48
N HIS A 150 -11.05 -8.61 12.54
CA HIS A 150 -11.19 -9.62 11.49
C HIS A 150 -9.95 -9.72 10.60
N ALA A 151 -9.33 -8.59 10.24
CA ALA A 151 -8.11 -8.58 9.42
C ALA A 151 -6.88 -9.15 10.15
N LEU A 152 -6.83 -9.03 11.47
CA LEU A 152 -5.79 -9.65 12.31
C LEU A 152 -6.05 -11.15 12.47
N ILE A 153 -7.30 -11.56 12.73
CA ILE A 153 -7.68 -12.98 12.83
C ILE A 153 -7.47 -13.71 11.50
N ALA A 154 -7.85 -13.11 10.36
CA ALA A 154 -7.59 -13.69 9.04
C ALA A 154 -6.09 -13.81 8.72
N ALA A 155 -5.23 -13.05 9.41
CA ALA A 155 -3.77 -13.20 9.31
C ALA A 155 -3.21 -14.31 10.21
N THR A 156 -3.92 -14.73 11.27
CA THR A 156 -3.45 -15.81 12.16
C THR A 156 -3.41 -17.21 11.51
N GLY A 157 -3.90 -17.37 10.26
CA GLY A 157 -3.63 -18.56 9.45
C GLY A 157 -2.20 -18.66 8.89
N HIS A 158 -1.43 -17.56 8.90
CA HIS A 158 0.00 -17.48 8.56
C HIS A 158 0.68 -16.51 9.55
N VAL A 159 1.22 -17.07 10.63
CA VAL A 159 1.67 -16.32 11.81
C VAL A 159 3.07 -15.73 11.58
N HIS A 160 3.14 -14.44 11.28
CA HIS A 160 4.37 -13.64 11.44
C HIS A 160 4.39 -13.05 12.87
N HIS A 161 5.24 -13.61 13.74
CA HIS A 161 5.44 -13.10 15.09
C HIS A 161 6.13 -11.73 15.05
N MET A 162 5.40 -10.68 15.44
CA MET A 162 5.89 -9.30 15.43
C MET A 162 7.08 -9.08 16.38
N ALA A 163 8.21 -8.70 15.82
CA ALA A 163 9.35 -8.18 16.57
C ALA A 163 9.09 -6.75 17.09
N GLY A 164 9.40 -6.54 18.37
CA GLY A 164 9.66 -5.20 18.91
C GLY A 164 8.58 -4.63 19.81
N ALA A 165 8.47 -5.18 21.02
CA ALA A 165 7.86 -4.50 22.17
C ALA A 165 8.77 -3.41 22.80
N GLU A 166 10.00 -3.20 22.30
CA GLU A 166 10.96 -2.28 22.94
C GLU A 166 11.55 -1.16 22.06
N GLN A 167 11.92 -0.09 22.78
CA GLN A 167 12.10 1.31 22.42
C GLN A 167 13.44 1.63 21.69
N LEU A 168 13.81 0.93 20.63
CA LEU A 168 15.08 1.25 19.94
C LEU A 168 14.97 2.41 18.94
N THR A 169 15.92 3.34 19.04
CA THR A 169 16.02 4.52 18.16
C THR A 169 16.51 4.12 16.77
N TRP A 170 16.09 4.84 15.72
CA TRP A 170 16.30 4.47 14.30
C TRP A 170 17.77 4.21 13.91
N ARG A 171 18.74 4.89 14.54
CA ARG A 171 20.18 4.67 14.32
C ARG A 171 20.69 3.37 14.95
N GLN A 172 20.12 2.98 16.09
CA GLN A 172 20.50 1.76 16.81
C GLN A 172 19.97 0.51 16.11
N ARG A 173 18.80 0.58 15.46
CA ARG A 173 18.25 -0.50 14.63
C ARG A 173 19.12 -0.86 13.42
N LEU A 174 19.83 0.12 12.84
CA LEU A 174 20.74 -0.12 11.71
C LEU A 174 22.01 -0.88 12.14
N ALA A 175 22.46 -0.65 13.38
CA ALA A 175 23.71 -1.19 13.89
C ALA A 175 23.55 -2.47 14.73
N SER A 176 22.35 -2.80 15.22
CA SER A 176 22.15 -3.96 16.10
C SER A 176 21.86 -5.25 15.33
N VAL A 177 22.73 -6.25 15.52
CA VAL A 177 22.58 -7.59 14.97
C VAL A 177 21.29 -8.27 15.43
N GLU A 178 20.80 -7.96 16.63
CA GLU A 178 19.51 -8.45 17.15
C GLU A 178 18.31 -7.92 16.37
N ALA A 179 18.34 -6.67 15.87
CA ALA A 179 17.24 -6.16 15.03
C ALA A 179 17.21 -6.85 13.67
N TRP A 180 18.38 -7.19 13.11
CA TRP A 180 18.47 -7.97 11.87
C TRP A 180 18.07 -9.44 12.10
N SER A 181 18.41 -10.02 13.24
CA SER A 181 18.00 -11.36 13.66
C SER A 181 16.49 -11.46 13.85
N ASP A 182 15.87 -10.48 14.51
CA ASP A 182 14.42 -10.40 14.70
C ASP A 182 13.66 -10.29 13.37
N VAL A 183 14.20 -9.52 12.41
CA VAL A 183 13.64 -9.46 11.05
C VAL A 183 13.75 -10.82 10.35
N ALA A 184 14.90 -11.49 10.46
CA ALA A 184 15.11 -12.82 9.87
C ALA A 184 14.19 -13.89 10.47
N HIS A 185 13.93 -13.83 11.79
CA HIS A 185 13.01 -14.73 12.46
C HIS A 185 11.54 -14.47 12.10
N ASN A 186 11.18 -13.22 11.78
CA ASN A 186 9.83 -12.89 11.34
C ASN A 186 9.48 -13.46 9.94
N PHE A 187 10.46 -13.74 9.07
CA PHE A 187 10.22 -14.31 7.74
C PHE A 187 10.16 -15.85 7.71
N ARG A 188 10.34 -16.53 8.84
CA ARG A 188 10.48 -18.00 8.92
C ARG A 188 9.20 -18.76 9.29
N GLY A 189 8.03 -18.12 9.25
CA GLY A 189 6.72 -18.71 9.56
C GLY A 189 5.71 -18.47 8.45
#